data_AF-A0A0D2PIZ8-F1
#
_entry.id   AF-A0A0D2PIZ8-F1
#
_cell.length_a   1.000
_cell.length_b   1.000
_cell.length_c   1.000
_cell.angle_alpha   90.00
_cell.angle_beta   90.00
_cell.angle_gamma   90.00
#
_symmetry.space_group_name_H-M   'P 1'
#
loop_
_entity.id
_entity.type
_entity.pdbx_description
1 polymer ?
#
loop_
_entity_poly.entity_id
_entity_poly.type
_entity_poly.pdbx_seq_one_letter_code
_entity_poly.pdbx_strand_id
1 'polypeptide(L)'
;MPGTIQVSVLDFKGLQSTSPSSQSVKVSMGKTEYQTCDKGEFLFPLTTLHDNLIITLQGADGNEITHAVVETKLVVEKGVWDNIFSLEGGWHVHMKLQFVLSEEEHQRIRVMREAALKKKHEELCKSGHGSPERASIGYSEVSGPVESLSRSGLLADEDTKFDRSYPIQKQKNTVKDCLSLQ
;
A
#
# COMPACT_ATOMS: atom_id res chain seq x y z
N MET A 1 -8.64 1.55 -2.84
CA MET A 1 -7.91 0.75 -1.84
C MET A 1 -7.46 1.74 -0.78
N PRO A 2 -7.93 1.62 0.46
CA PRO A 2 -7.57 2.56 1.52
C PRO A 2 -6.13 2.33 1.98
N GLY A 3 -5.43 3.38 2.36
CA GLY A 3 -4.13 3.34 3.01
C GLY A 3 -3.57 4.74 3.20
N THR A 4 -2.26 4.85 3.41
CA THR A 4 -1.57 6.14 3.56
C THR A 4 -0.35 6.19 2.65
N ILE A 5 -0.17 7.30 1.94
CA ILE A 5 1.09 7.61 1.24
C ILE A 5 1.93 8.48 2.17
N GLN A 6 3.06 7.96 2.60
CA GLN A 6 4.11 8.74 3.23
C GLN A 6 4.99 9.37 2.15
N VAL A 7 5.22 10.67 2.27
CA VAL A 7 6.04 11.46 1.36
C VAL A 7 7.17 12.08 2.15
N SER A 8 8.41 11.71 1.83
CA SER A 8 9.61 12.34 2.39
C SER A 8 10.30 13.16 1.30
N VAL A 9 10.34 14.48 1.47
CA VAL A 9 11.17 15.39 0.66
C VAL A 9 12.57 15.38 1.24
N LEU A 10 13.55 14.95 0.44
CA LEU A 10 14.93 14.73 0.89
C LEU A 10 15.87 15.86 0.51
N ASP A 11 15.71 16.41 -0.69
CA ASP A 11 16.46 17.54 -1.24
C ASP A 11 15.75 18.09 -2.49
N PHE A 12 15.97 19.34 -2.83
CA PHE A 12 15.54 19.90 -4.12
C PHE A 12 16.51 20.97 -4.60
N LYS A 13 16.83 20.93 -5.89
CA LYS A 13 17.80 21.85 -6.50
C LYS A 13 17.41 22.23 -7.93
N GLY A 14 17.74 23.46 -8.30
CA GLY A 14 17.57 23.99 -9.64
C GLY A 14 18.87 24.50 -10.23
N LEU A 15 18.91 24.59 -11.56
CA LEU A 15 20.09 25.05 -12.31
C LEU A 15 20.41 26.55 -12.10
N GLN A 16 19.46 27.35 -11.60
CA GLN A 16 19.59 28.81 -11.44
C GLN A 16 19.59 29.31 -9.99
N SER A 17 19.93 28.47 -9.00
CA SER A 17 19.88 28.90 -7.60
C SER A 17 21.03 29.86 -7.24
N THR A 18 20.81 31.16 -7.40
CA THR A 18 21.70 32.20 -6.88
C THR A 18 21.53 32.42 -5.38
N SER A 19 20.46 31.90 -4.76
CA SER A 19 20.27 31.80 -3.31
C SER A 19 19.27 30.67 -2.96
N PRO A 20 19.61 29.71 -2.08
CA PRO A 20 18.73 28.59 -1.71
C PRO A 20 17.59 28.98 -0.75
N SER A 21 17.55 30.21 -0.24
CA SER A 21 16.75 30.58 0.93
C SER A 21 15.32 31.06 0.65
N SER A 22 14.82 30.98 -0.58
CA SER A 22 13.54 31.59 -0.95
C SER A 22 12.65 30.71 -1.82
N GLN A 23 12.96 29.43 -1.96
CA GLN A 23 12.14 28.48 -2.71
C GLN A 23 11.56 27.45 -1.77
N SER A 24 10.38 26.93 -2.13
CA SER A 24 9.72 25.89 -1.34
C SER A 24 9.09 24.85 -2.25
N VAL A 25 8.98 23.63 -1.75
CA VAL A 25 8.27 22.54 -2.41
C VAL A 25 6.94 22.37 -1.71
N LYS A 26 5.87 22.47 -2.50
CA LYS A 26 4.52 22.11 -2.10
C LYS A 26 4.19 20.74 -2.67
N VAL A 27 3.62 19.88 -1.84
CA VAL A 27 3.11 18.57 -2.24
C VAL A 27 1.61 18.57 -1.94
N SER A 28 0.80 18.21 -2.92
CA SER A 28 -0.66 18.16 -2.76
C SER A 28 -1.25 16.87 -3.32
N MET A 29 -2.40 16.47 -2.77
CA MET A 29 -3.20 15.36 -3.23
C MET A 29 -4.67 15.63 -2.89
N GLY A 30 -5.51 15.79 -3.91
CA GLY A 30 -6.91 16.17 -3.73
C GLY A 30 -7.06 17.50 -2.99
N LYS A 31 -7.55 17.46 -1.75
CA LYS A 31 -7.78 18.65 -0.90
C LYS A 31 -6.66 18.91 0.11
N THR A 32 -5.72 17.99 0.24
CA THR A 32 -4.64 18.07 1.21
C THR A 32 -3.41 18.64 0.53
N GLU A 33 -2.76 19.61 1.16
CA GLU A 33 -1.49 20.16 0.71
C GLU A 33 -0.56 20.39 1.90
N TYR A 34 0.74 20.23 1.65
CA TYR A 34 1.81 20.52 2.59
C TYR A 34 2.94 21.24 1.85
N GLN A 35 3.69 22.07 2.55
CA GLN A 35 4.78 22.87 1.99
C GLN A 35 6.01 22.77 2.88
N THR A 36 7.21 22.73 2.28
CA THR A 36 8.49 22.80 3.01
C THR A 36 9.52 23.66 2.28
N CYS A 37 10.33 24.34 3.08
CA CYS A 37 11.49 25.15 2.70
C CYS A 37 12.77 24.29 2.54
N ASP A 38 12.79 23.04 3.04
CA ASP A 38 13.95 22.13 3.06
C ASP A 38 13.45 20.66 3.01
N LYS A 39 13.76 19.87 4.04
CA LYS A 39 13.28 18.49 4.17
C LYS A 39 11.92 18.47 4.83
N GLY A 40 11.14 17.45 4.54
CA GLY A 40 9.80 17.31 5.10
C GLY A 40 9.29 15.90 5.01
N GLU A 41 8.46 15.52 5.97
CA GLU A 41 7.72 14.27 5.94
C GLU A 41 6.23 14.56 6.06
N PHE A 42 5.45 14.03 5.13
CA PHE A 42 4.03 14.28 5.00
C PHE A 42 3.28 12.97 4.86
N LEU A 43 2.05 12.94 5.37
CA LEU A 43 1.18 11.78 5.30
C LEU A 43 -0.09 12.15 4.55
N PHE A 44 -0.40 11.40 3.50
CA PHE A 44 -1.56 11.61 2.68
C PHE A 44 -2.48 10.39 2.78
N PRO A 45 -3.68 10.54 3.39
CA PRO A 45 -4.68 9.48 3.39
C PRO A 45 -5.10 9.17 1.94
N LEU A 46 -4.92 7.91 1.53
CA LEU A 46 -5.27 7.43 0.21
C LEU A 46 -6.59 6.67 0.30
N THR A 47 -7.69 7.31 -0.10
CA THR A 47 -9.01 6.66 -0.13
C THR A 47 -9.33 6.10 -1.52
N THR A 48 -8.88 6.79 -2.56
CA THR A 48 -9.03 6.42 -3.98
C THR A 48 -7.68 6.45 -4.69
N LEU A 49 -7.60 5.83 -5.87
CA LEU A 49 -6.41 5.92 -6.75
C LEU A 49 -6.58 6.94 -7.87
N HIS A 50 -7.67 7.73 -7.83
CA HIS A 50 -7.96 8.73 -8.87
C HIS A 50 -7.23 10.04 -8.60
N ASP A 51 -7.00 10.35 -7.34
CA ASP A 51 -6.27 11.54 -6.92
C ASP A 51 -4.77 11.28 -7.08
N ASN A 52 -4.12 12.07 -7.92
CA ASN A 52 -2.67 12.01 -8.11
C ASN A 52 -1.96 12.95 -7.15
N LEU A 53 -0.70 12.65 -6.85
CA LEU A 53 0.17 13.53 -6.09
C LEU A 53 0.74 14.59 -7.03
N ILE A 54 0.65 15.86 -6.64
CA ILE A 54 1.18 16.99 -7.41
C ILE A 54 2.32 17.61 -6.61
N ILE A 55 3.49 17.64 -7.21
CA ILE A 55 4.69 18.29 -6.68
C ILE A 55 4.79 19.65 -7.36
N THR A 56 4.72 20.73 -6.59
CA THR A 56 4.79 22.10 -7.09
C THR A 56 5.99 22.79 -6.47
N LEU A 57 6.84 23.37 -7.30
CA LEU A 57 7.88 24.28 -6.83
C LEU A 57 7.32 25.69 -6.76
N GLN A 58 7.53 26.36 -5.63
CA GLN A 58 7.10 27.73 -5.41
C GLN A 58 8.29 28.66 -5.21
N GLY A 59 8.16 29.87 -5.77
CA GLY A 59 9.12 30.95 -5.61
C GLY A 59 8.99 31.68 -4.27
N ALA A 60 9.79 32.74 -4.11
CA ALA A 60 9.85 33.57 -2.91
C ALA A 60 8.55 34.33 -2.62
N ASP A 61 7.81 34.61 -3.69
CA ASP A 61 6.50 35.25 -3.69
C ASP A 61 5.35 34.27 -3.41
N GLY A 62 5.64 32.97 -3.26
CA GLY A 62 4.65 31.90 -3.10
C GLY A 62 3.98 31.47 -4.41
N ASN A 63 4.36 32.06 -5.55
CA ASN A 63 3.82 31.69 -6.84
C ASN A 63 4.42 30.37 -7.33
N GLU A 64 3.62 29.61 -8.07
CA GLU A 64 4.06 28.39 -8.73
C GLU A 64 5.07 28.71 -9.85
N ILE A 65 6.24 28.08 -9.78
CA ILE A 65 7.26 28.11 -10.83
C ILE A 65 7.01 26.98 -11.83
N THR A 66 6.82 25.76 -11.32
CA THR A 66 6.64 24.54 -12.11
C THR A 66 5.99 23.47 -11.25
N HIS A 67 5.35 22.48 -11.88
CA HIS A 67 4.86 21.28 -11.19
C HIS A 67 5.21 19.99 -11.93
N ALA A 68 5.09 18.87 -11.22
CA ALA A 68 5.10 17.52 -11.75
C ALA A 68 3.96 16.71 -11.13
N VAL A 69 3.40 15.79 -11.90
CA VAL A 69 2.33 14.88 -11.45
C VAL A 69 2.90 13.49 -11.26
N VAL A 70 2.61 12.89 -10.11
CA VAL A 70 2.96 11.51 -9.78
C VAL A 70 1.68 10.71 -9.58
N GLU A 71 1.50 9.69 -10.42
CA GLU A 71 0.35 8.80 -10.31
C GLU A 71 0.40 8.00 -9.00
N THR A 72 -0.62 8.16 -8.15
CA THR A 72 -0.68 7.45 -6.86
C THR A 72 -0.78 5.94 -7.06
N LYS A 73 -1.38 5.49 -8.17
CA LYS A 73 -1.38 4.09 -8.59
C LYS A 73 0.04 3.52 -8.70
N LEU A 74 0.99 4.26 -9.27
CA LEU A 74 2.40 3.81 -9.39
C LEU A 74 3.08 3.73 -8.02
N VAL A 75 2.78 4.67 -7.12
CA VAL A 75 3.31 4.63 -5.73
C VAL A 75 2.84 3.35 -5.03
N VAL A 76 1.55 3.03 -5.17
CA VAL A 76 0.95 1.83 -4.61
C VAL A 76 1.55 0.56 -5.19
N GLU A 77 1.73 0.48 -6.51
CA GLU A 77 2.30 -0.69 -7.19
C GLU A 77 3.76 -0.94 -6.81
N LYS A 78 4.55 0.13 -6.61
CA LYS A 78 5.95 0.03 -6.20
C LYS A 78 6.11 -0.25 -4.70
N GLY A 79 5.14 0.16 -3.88
CA GLY A 79 5.18 0.07 -2.42
C GLY A 79 6.14 1.09 -1.80
N VAL A 80 7.43 1.02 -2.13
CA VAL A 80 8.45 2.02 -1.77
C VAL A 80 9.08 2.56 -3.04
N TRP A 81 9.09 3.88 -3.20
CA TRP A 81 9.61 4.55 -4.38
C TRP A 81 10.48 5.74 -3.98
N ASP A 82 11.79 5.54 -4.01
CA ASP A 82 12.80 6.58 -3.84
C ASP A 82 13.30 7.02 -5.22
N ASN A 83 13.12 8.29 -5.57
CA ASN A 83 13.42 8.79 -6.91
C ASN A 83 13.70 10.29 -6.96
N ILE A 84 14.38 10.72 -8.02
CA ILE A 84 14.57 12.13 -8.36
C ILE A 84 13.55 12.49 -9.44
N PHE A 85 12.60 13.36 -9.09
CA PHE A 85 11.58 13.88 -9.99
C PHE A 85 12.11 15.12 -10.70
N SER A 86 12.14 15.07 -12.03
CA SER A 86 12.55 16.21 -12.86
C SER A 86 11.32 17.06 -13.18
N LEU A 87 11.41 18.36 -12.89
CA LEU A 87 10.40 19.35 -13.20
C LEU A 87 10.88 20.22 -14.37
N GLU A 88 9.96 20.95 -14.98
CA GLU A 88 10.29 21.88 -16.06
C GLU A 88 11.27 22.96 -15.56
N GLY A 89 12.14 23.45 -16.45
CA GLY A 89 13.17 24.43 -16.08
C GLY A 89 14.40 23.83 -15.37
N GLY A 90 14.59 22.51 -15.43
CA GLY A 90 15.80 21.84 -14.92
C GLY A 90 15.84 21.68 -13.40
N TRP A 91 14.68 21.77 -12.76
CA TRP A 91 14.50 21.51 -11.33
C TRP A 91 14.44 20.02 -11.07
N HIS A 92 15.07 19.61 -9.97
CA HIS A 92 15.09 18.22 -9.53
C HIS A 92 14.69 18.17 -8.07
N VAL A 93 13.71 17.34 -7.75
CA VAL A 93 13.24 17.11 -6.38
C VAL A 93 13.51 15.65 -6.04
N HIS A 94 14.36 15.41 -5.04
CA HIS A 94 14.61 14.07 -4.52
C HIS A 94 13.58 13.76 -3.44
N MET A 95 12.75 12.75 -3.70
CA MET A 95 11.69 12.35 -2.79
C MET A 95 11.61 10.83 -2.66
N LYS A 96 11.19 10.41 -1.47
CA LYS A 96 10.78 9.04 -1.20
C LYS A 96 9.28 8.99 -0.93
N LEU A 97 8.57 8.18 -1.70
CA LEU A 97 7.14 7.92 -1.59
C LEU A 97 6.96 6.49 -1.09
N GLN A 98 6.12 6.27 -0.09
CA GLN A 98 5.85 4.95 0.45
C GLN A 98 4.37 4.76 0.72
N PHE A 99 3.79 3.71 0.15
CA PHE A 99 2.45 3.28 0.51
C PHE A 99 2.51 2.39 1.75
N VAL A 100 1.76 2.76 2.78
CA VAL A 100 1.69 2.06 4.07
C VAL A 100 0.23 1.72 4.36
N LEU A 101 0.01 0.52 4.88
CA LEU A 101 -1.26 0.09 5.43
C LEU A 101 -1.11 -0.02 6.95
N SER A 102 -2.11 0.47 7.70
CA SER A 102 -2.19 0.25 9.14
C SER A 102 -2.47 -1.21 9.47
N GLU A 103 -2.27 -1.61 10.73
CA GLU A 103 -2.61 -2.97 11.17
C GLU A 103 -4.11 -3.25 10.97
N GLU A 104 -4.97 -2.26 11.25
CA GLU A 104 -6.41 -2.38 11.02
C GLU A 104 -6.75 -2.55 9.54
N GLU A 105 -6.02 -1.91 8.63
CA GLU A 105 -6.16 -2.07 7.19
C GLU A 105 -5.71 -3.46 6.73
N HIS A 106 -4.55 -3.91 7.20
CA HIS A 106 -4.06 -5.27 6.98
C HIS A 106 -5.07 -6.32 7.46
N GLN A 107 -5.64 -6.14 8.65
CA GLN A 107 -6.62 -7.05 9.21
C GLN A 107 -7.91 -7.06 8.40
N ARG A 108 -8.42 -5.90 7.98
CA ARG A 108 -9.61 -5.83 7.11
C ARG A 108 -9.38 -6.56 5.79
N ILE A 109 -8.22 -6.37 5.16
CA ILE A 109 -7.86 -7.06 3.92
C ILE A 109 -7.86 -8.58 4.12
N ARG A 110 -7.28 -9.06 5.23
CA ARG A 110 -7.25 -10.49 5.58
C ARG A 110 -8.66 -11.06 5.72
N VAL A 111 -9.49 -10.43 6.55
CA VAL A 111 -10.88 -10.86 6.80
C VAL A 111 -11.71 -10.88 5.51
N MET A 112 -11.60 -9.83 4.69
CA MET A 112 -12.33 -9.76 3.42
C MET A 112 -11.90 -10.85 2.43
N ARG A 113 -10.60 -11.15 2.36
CA ARG A 113 -10.08 -12.24 1.51
C ARG A 113 -10.59 -13.60 1.97
N GLU A 114 -10.51 -13.88 3.26
CA GLU A 114 -11.01 -15.14 3.85
C GLU A 114 -12.53 -15.30 3.64
N ALA A 115 -13.29 -14.22 3.85
CA ALA A 115 -14.73 -14.22 3.61
C ALA A 115 -15.08 -14.46 2.13
N ALA A 116 -14.34 -13.87 1.19
CA ALA A 116 -14.52 -14.09 -0.24
C ALA A 116 -14.22 -15.54 -0.65
N LEU A 117 -13.15 -16.14 -0.09
CA LEU A 117 -12.81 -17.54 -0.32
C LEU A 117 -13.88 -18.49 0.24
N LYS A 118 -14.36 -18.22 1.47
CA LYS A 118 -15.44 -18.99 2.09
C LYS A 118 -16.73 -18.92 1.27
N LYS A 119 -17.10 -17.73 0.79
CA LYS A 119 -18.27 -17.54 -0.08
C LYS A 119 -18.13 -18.31 -1.40
N LYS A 120 -16.96 -18.24 -2.06
CA LYS A 120 -16.69 -19.02 -3.28
C LYS A 120 -16.86 -20.52 -3.04
N HIS A 121 -16.36 -21.05 -1.92
CA HIS A 121 -16.49 -22.46 -1.59
C HIS A 121 -17.94 -22.85 -1.27
N GLU A 122 -18.66 -22.01 -0.53
CA GLU A 122 -20.07 -22.23 -0.21
C GLU A 122 -20.96 -22.25 -1.46
N GLU A 123 -20.72 -21.35 -2.42
CA GLU A 123 -21.42 -21.32 -3.71
C GLU A 123 -21.16 -22.59 -4.55
N LEU A 124 -19.93 -23.10 -4.56
CA LEU A 124 -19.59 -24.37 -5.24
C LEU A 124 -20.22 -25.60 -4.55
N CYS A 125 -20.29 -25.61 -3.22
CA CYS A 125 -20.94 -26.69 -2.47
C CYS A 125 -22.47 -26.65 -2.61
N LYS A 126 -23.07 -25.47 -2.78
CA LYS A 126 -24.52 -25.30 -2.96
C LYS A 126 -25.00 -25.52 -4.41
N SER A 127 -24.12 -25.41 -5.40
CA SER A 127 -24.45 -25.69 -6.81
C SER A 127 -24.37 -27.18 -7.19
N GLY A 128 -24.01 -28.06 -6.25
CA GLY A 128 -23.96 -29.52 -6.43
C GLY A 128 -25.33 -30.23 -6.47
N HIS A 129 -26.46 -29.52 -6.57
CA HIS A 129 -27.75 -30.16 -6.78
C HIS A 129 -28.00 -30.44 -8.27
N GLY A 130 -27.32 -31.47 -8.73
CA GLY A 130 -27.60 -32.20 -9.95
C GLY A 130 -27.13 -33.63 -9.75
N SER A 131 -27.65 -34.31 -8.71
CA SER A 131 -27.57 -35.77 -8.65
C SER A 131 -28.13 -36.29 -9.97
N PRO A 132 -27.37 -37.01 -10.80
CA PRO A 132 -28.00 -37.82 -11.83
C PRO A 132 -28.89 -38.80 -11.08
N GLU A 133 -30.17 -38.74 -11.36
CA GLU A 133 -31.17 -39.70 -10.95
C GLU A 133 -30.58 -41.11 -11.16
N ARG A 134 -30.47 -41.87 -10.08
CA ARG A 134 -30.02 -43.27 -10.12
C ARG A 134 -31.00 -44.03 -11.02
N ALA A 135 -30.64 -44.23 -12.29
CA ALA A 135 -31.28 -45.24 -13.11
C ALA A 135 -30.97 -46.61 -12.50
N SER A 136 -31.96 -47.16 -11.79
CA SER A 136 -31.99 -48.55 -11.36
C SER A 136 -32.00 -49.45 -12.60
N ILE A 137 -30.89 -50.12 -12.87
CA ILE A 137 -30.85 -51.25 -13.81
C ILE A 137 -30.54 -52.52 -13.03
N GLY A 138 -31.38 -53.52 -13.28
CA GLY A 138 -31.56 -54.73 -12.51
C GLY A 138 -30.34 -55.64 -12.39
N TYR A 139 -30.48 -56.56 -11.44
CA TYR A 139 -29.58 -57.61 -11.05
C TYR A 139 -29.05 -58.46 -12.23
N SER A 140 -27.76 -58.80 -12.16
CA SER A 140 -27.24 -60.08 -12.59
C SER A 140 -26.00 -60.35 -11.74
N GLU A 141 -26.07 -61.37 -10.88
CA GLU A 141 -24.93 -61.94 -10.16
C GLU A 141 -23.85 -62.41 -11.15
N VAL A 142 -22.59 -62.10 -10.85
CA VAL A 142 -21.52 -63.12 -10.78
C VAL A 142 -20.27 -62.58 -10.05
N SER A 143 -20.00 -63.22 -8.90
CA SER A 143 -18.72 -63.64 -8.30
C SER A 143 -17.42 -62.82 -8.43
N GLY A 144 -16.82 -62.48 -7.27
CA GLY A 144 -15.37 -62.29 -7.08
C GLY A 144 -14.97 -61.23 -6.03
N PRO A 145 -14.29 -61.58 -4.92
CA PRO A 145 -14.08 -60.68 -3.77
C PRO A 145 -12.69 -60.03 -3.75
N VAL A 146 -12.60 -58.78 -3.27
CA VAL A 146 -11.51 -58.37 -2.36
C VAL A 146 -12.02 -57.30 -1.39
N GLU A 147 -11.97 -57.67 -0.10
CA GLU A 147 -11.91 -56.85 1.12
C GLU A 147 -10.80 -55.77 1.03
N SER A 148 -10.65 -54.71 1.83
CA SER A 148 -11.11 -54.31 3.17
C SER A 148 -10.75 -52.81 3.30
N LEU A 149 -11.63 -51.95 3.81
CA LEU A 149 -11.76 -51.57 5.23
C LEU A 149 -10.58 -50.80 5.86
N SER A 150 -10.88 -49.52 6.15
CA SER A 150 -10.47 -48.73 7.34
C SER A 150 -9.03 -48.20 7.47
N ARG A 151 -8.92 -46.91 7.84
CA ARG A 151 -8.67 -46.45 9.23
C ARG A 151 -7.60 -45.32 9.37
N SER A 152 -8.07 -44.17 9.88
CA SER A 152 -7.52 -43.31 10.97
C SER A 152 -6.24 -42.47 10.87
N GLY A 153 -6.27 -41.38 11.65
CA GLY A 153 -5.16 -40.76 12.41
C GLY A 153 -4.84 -39.33 11.92
N LEU A 154 -5.20 -38.22 12.58
CA LEU A 154 -4.92 -37.69 13.93
C LEU A 154 -3.52 -37.03 14.08
N LEU A 155 -3.57 -35.71 14.30
CA LEU A 155 -2.68 -34.76 15.00
C LEU A 155 -1.16 -34.99 15.05
N ALA A 156 -0.41 -33.93 14.74
CA ALA A 156 0.69 -33.47 15.58
C ALA A 156 0.85 -31.94 15.46
N ASP A 157 0.73 -31.29 16.61
CA ASP A 157 1.24 -29.95 16.91
C ASP A 157 2.72 -29.80 16.55
N GLU A 158 3.13 -28.60 16.15
CA GLU A 158 4.45 -28.06 16.54
C GLU A 158 4.33 -26.55 16.75
N ASP A 159 4.31 -26.19 18.02
CA ASP A 159 4.65 -24.87 18.54
C ASP A 159 6.05 -24.46 18.06
N THR A 160 6.14 -23.47 17.17
CA THR A 160 7.39 -22.72 16.98
C THR A 160 7.20 -21.28 17.44
N LYS A 161 7.47 -21.08 18.72
CA LYS A 161 7.64 -19.77 19.38
C LYS A 161 8.78 -19.01 18.69
N PHE A 162 8.44 -18.11 17.77
CA PHE A 162 9.40 -17.14 17.21
C PHE A 162 9.37 -15.85 18.03
N ASP A 163 10.16 -15.85 19.10
CA ASP A 163 10.46 -14.65 19.89
C ASP A 163 11.42 -13.78 19.06
N ARG A 164 10.87 -12.79 18.34
CA ARG A 164 11.70 -11.77 17.69
C ARG A 164 11.41 -10.40 18.31
N SER A 165 12.06 -10.19 19.45
CA SER A 165 12.29 -8.88 20.02
C SER A 165 13.06 -7.98 19.03
N TYR A 166 12.49 -6.84 18.65
CA TYR A 166 13.20 -5.76 17.98
C TYR A 166 13.33 -4.57 18.93
N PRO A 167 14.51 -3.92 19.03
CA PRO A 167 14.66 -2.73 19.86
C PRO A 167 14.03 -1.51 19.18
N ILE A 168 13.20 -0.80 19.95
CA ILE A 168 12.64 0.51 19.61
C ILE A 168 13.77 1.55 19.62
N GLN A 169 14.14 2.08 18.45
CA GLN A 169 14.90 3.34 18.40
C GLN A 169 13.92 4.51 18.41
N LYS A 170 13.87 5.24 19.54
CA LYS A 170 13.23 6.55 19.62
C LYS A 170 14.06 7.55 18.81
N GLN A 171 13.55 7.98 17.66
CA GLN A 171 14.10 9.14 16.96
C GLN A 171 13.34 10.39 17.41
N LYS A 172 14.09 11.33 17.98
CA LYS A 172 13.61 12.61 18.51
C LYS A 172 13.50 13.59 17.34
N ASN A 173 12.31 13.72 16.76
CA ASN A 173 12.06 14.72 15.73
C ASN A 173 12.02 16.10 16.39
N THR A 174 12.97 16.95 16.01
CA THR A 174 13.01 18.36 16.40
C THR A 174 12.48 19.12 15.20
N VAL A 175 11.23 19.59 15.27
CA VAL A 175 10.65 20.50 14.29
C VAL A 175 11.36 21.85 14.48
N LYS A 176 12.01 22.34 13.42
CA LYS A 176 12.43 23.75 13.35
C LYS A 176 11.37 24.47 12.52
N ASP A 177 10.55 25.25 13.20
CA ASP A 177 9.56 26.12 12.59
C ASP A 177 10.28 27.12 11.66
N CYS A 178 9.89 27.16 10.39
CA CYS A 178 10.23 28.25 9.46
C CYS A 178 9.42 29.49 9.92
N LEU A 179 9.90 30.19 10.97
CA LEU A 179 9.37 31.46 11.46
C LEU A 179 10.20 32.64 10.91
N SER A 180 9.49 33.48 10.14
CA SER A 180 9.68 34.89 9.80
C SER A 180 11.06 35.53 9.84
N LEU A 181 11.44 36.14 8.71
CA LEU A 181 12.17 37.41 8.69
C LEU A 181 11.48 38.37 7.69
N GLN A 182 10.64 39.22 8.30
CA GLN A 182 10.33 40.63 8.03
C GLN A 182 10.03 41.13 6.60
#